data_AF-A0A534PY55-F1
#
_entry.id   AF-A0A534PY55-F1
#
_cell.length_a   1.000
_cell.length_b   1.000
_cell.length_c   1.000
_cell.angle_alpha   90.00
_cell.angle_beta   90.00
_cell.angle_gamma   90.00
#
_symmetry.space_group_name_H-M   'P 1'
#
loop_
_entity.id
_entity.type
_entity.pdbx_description
1 polymer ?
#
loop_
_entity_poly.entity_id
_entity_poly.type
_entity_poly.pdbx_seq_one_letter_code
_entity_poly.pdbx_strand_id
1 'polypeptide(L)' 'MSANDASKQSLYFPEDMLGEIQTQAQRLDRSLSWVVQQAWKIAKQELKKIPSPNDMLDDDPNAQRR' A
#
# COMPACT_ATOMS: atom_id res chain seq x y z
N MET A 1 24.17 -1.35 -7.87
CA MET A 1 22.85 -1.65 -8.47
C MET A 1 22.12 -0.32 -8.58
N SER A 2 21.81 0.11 -9.80
CA SER A 2 21.34 1.44 -10.16
C SER A 2 20.10 1.85 -9.35
N ALA A 3 20.26 2.88 -8.53
CA ALA A 3 19.20 3.43 -7.69
C ALA A 3 18.32 4.40 -8.51
N ASN A 4 17.30 3.89 -9.21
CA ASN A 4 16.05 4.56 -9.63
C ASN A 4 15.47 3.97 -10.93
N ASP A 5 15.21 2.66 -10.98
CA ASP A 5 14.33 2.14 -12.02
C ASP A 5 12.87 2.40 -11.65
N ALA A 6 12.32 3.48 -12.20
CA ALA A 6 10.89 3.75 -12.12
C ALA A 6 10.12 2.69 -12.91
N SER A 7 9.38 1.83 -12.21
CA SER A 7 8.54 0.80 -12.82
C SER A 7 7.11 1.28 -12.97
N LYS A 8 6.51 1.12 -14.16
CA LYS A 8 5.10 1.47 -14.41
C LYS A 8 4.20 0.33 -13.96
N GLN A 9 3.33 0.59 -12.99
CA GLN A 9 2.33 -0.35 -12.49
C GLN A 9 0.92 0.24 -12.70
N SER A 10 0.00 -0.57 -13.23
CA SER A 10 -1.42 -0.21 -13.26
C SER A 10 -2.09 -0.73 -11.98
N LEU A 11 -2.82 0.15 -11.29
CA LEU A 11 -3.53 -0.14 -10.04
C LEU A 11 -4.98 0.34 -10.19
N TYR A 12 -5.90 -0.40 -9.60
CA TYR A 12 -7.31 -0.02 -9.56
C TYR A 12 -7.59 0.74 -8.27
N PHE A 13 -8.24 1.89 -8.40
CA PHE A 13 -8.71 2.71 -7.28
C PHE A 13 -10.21 2.94 -7.43
N PRO A 14 -10.96 2.96 -6.32
CA PRO A 14 -12.29 3.55 -6.28
C PRO A 14 -12.28 4.99 -6.85
N GLU A 15 -13.38 5.41 -7.47
CA GLU A 15 -13.48 6.72 -8.15
C GLU A 15 -13.25 7.88 -7.19
N ASP A 16 -13.86 7.82 -6.01
CA ASP A 16 -13.72 8.78 -4.93
C ASP A 16 -12.26 8.92 -4.48
N MET A 17 -11.61 7.80 -4.19
CA MET A 17 -10.21 7.78 -3.78
C MET A 17 -9.29 8.31 -4.88
N LEU A 18 -9.54 7.96 -6.15
CA LEU A 18 -8.75 8.48 -7.26
C LEU A 18 -8.91 9.99 -7.41
N GLY A 19 -10.13 10.51 -7.25
CA GLY A 19 -10.42 11.94 -7.26
C GLY A 19 -9.70 12.70 -6.14
N GLU A 20 -9.65 12.14 -4.94
CA GLU A 20 -8.90 12.71 -3.81
C GLU A 20 -7.39 12.76 -4.10
N ILE A 21 -6.81 11.66 -4.62
CA ILE A 21 -5.38 11.62 -4.97
C ILE A 21 -5.06 12.65 -6.06
N GLN A 22 -5.91 12.80 -7.08
CA GLN A 22 -5.74 13.81 -8.13
C GLN A 22 -5.79 15.23 -7.57
N THR A 23 -6.74 15.52 -6.70
CA THR A 23 -6.87 16.83 -6.05
C THR A 23 -5.64 17.15 -5.22
N GLN A 24 -5.10 16.19 -4.47
CA GLN A 24 -3.87 16.37 -3.70
C GLN A 24 -2.64 16.56 -4.58
N ALA A 25 -2.54 15.83 -5.70
CA ALA A 25 -1.46 15.98 -6.66
C ALA A 25 -1.43 17.39 -7.27
N GLN A 26 -2.60 17.91 -7.67
CA GLN A 26 -2.75 19.27 -8.16
C GLN A 26 -2.39 20.31 -7.09
N ARG A 27 -2.90 20.15 -5.86
CA ARG A 27 -2.63 21.07 -4.74
C ARG A 27 -1.15 21.16 -4.39
N LEU A 28 -0.41 20.06 -4.52
CA LEU A 28 1.00 19.96 -4.15
C LEU A 28 1.96 20.24 -5.31
N ASP A 29 1.46 20.41 -6.54
CA ASP A 29 2.25 20.51 -7.76
C ASP A 29 3.22 19.31 -7.91
N ARG A 30 2.66 18.11 -7.78
CA ARG A 30 3.37 16.82 -7.83
C ARG A 30 2.61 15.80 -8.66
N SER A 31 3.32 14.75 -9.12
CA SER A 31 2.71 13.66 -9.86
C SER A 31 1.87 12.73 -8.95
N LEU A 32 0.89 12.04 -9.54
CA LEU A 32 0.10 11.01 -8.85
C LEU A 32 1.00 9.94 -8.19
N SER A 33 2.02 9.48 -8.94
CA SER A 33 3.00 8.52 -8.42
C SER A 33 3.70 9.04 -7.17
N TRP A 34 4.06 10.33 -7.12
CA TRP A 34 4.71 10.92 -5.95
C TRP A 34 3.76 10.92 -4.73
N VAL A 35 2.48 11.29 -4.93
CA VAL A 35 1.48 11.30 -3.85
C VAL A 35 1.28 9.90 -3.28
N VAL A 36 1.11 8.88 -4.15
CA VAL A 36 0.94 7.48 -3.73
C VAL A 36 2.19 6.96 -3.01
N GLN A 37 3.39 7.26 -3.52
CA GLN A 37 4.65 6.89 -2.86
C GLN A 37 4.81 7.56 -1.49
N GLN A 38 4.38 8.81 -1.35
CA GLN A 38 4.43 9.53 -0.09
C GLN A 38 3.43 8.96 0.92
N ALA A 39 2.22 8.64 0.49
CA ALA A 39 1.22 7.96 1.31
C ALA A 39 1.75 6.60 1.83
N TRP A 40 2.39 5.81 0.96
CA TRP A 40 3.03 4.55 1.37
C TRP A 40 4.13 4.76 2.42
N LYS A 41 5.00 5.75 2.23
CA LYS A 41 6.08 6.05 3.19
C LYS A 41 5.56 6.40 4.58
N ILE A 42 4.41 7.06 4.66
CA ILE A 42 3.72 7.42 5.90
C ILE A 42 3.05 6.17 6.51
N ALA A 43 2.28 5.43 5.71
CA ALA A 43 1.46 4.32 6.18
C ALA A 43 2.25 3.03 6.50
N LYS A 44 3.45 2.83 5.94
CA LYS A 44 4.22 1.57 6.06
C LYS A 44 4.46 1.11 7.50
N GLN A 45 4.61 2.04 8.44
CA GLN A 45 4.86 1.71 9.86
C GLN A 45 3.60 1.10 10.49
N GLU A 46 2.43 1.66 10.20
CA GLU A 46 1.15 1.18 10.70
C GLU A 46 0.73 -0.12 10.01
N LEU A 47 0.92 -0.22 8.69
CA LEU A 47 0.63 -1.45 7.94
C LEU A 47 1.43 -2.66 8.44
N LYS A 48 2.67 -2.46 8.90
CA LYS A 48 3.49 -3.53 9.50
C LYS A 48 2.96 -4.08 10.83
N LYS A 49 2.11 -3.32 11.52
CA LYS A 49 1.48 -3.79 12.77
C LYS A 49 0.27 -4.67 12.51
N ILE A 50 -0.28 -4.62 11.29
CA ILE A 50 -1.40 -5.48 10.90
C ILE A 50 -0.83 -6.90 10.74
N PRO A 51 -1.28 -7.87 11.54
CA PRO A 51 -0.81 -9.24 11.43
C PRO A 51 -1.16 -9.80 10.04
N SER A 52 -0.33 -10.72 9.55
CA SER A 52 -0.63 -11.42 8.31
C SER A 52 -1.94 -12.20 8.49
N PRO A 53 -2.88 -12.17 7.53
CA PRO A 53 -4.09 -12.99 7.59
C PRO A 53 -3.80 -14.49 7.77
N ASN A 54 -2.64 -14.95 7.31
CA ASN A 54 -2.21 -16.33 7.47
C ASN A 54 -1.63 -16.63 8.87
N ASP A 55 -1.02 -15.65 9.55
CA ASP A 55 -0.44 -15.86 10.89
C ASP A 55 -1.54 -16.04 11.96
N MET A 56 -2.79 -15.66 11.66
CA MET A 56 -3.94 -15.90 12.55
C MET A 56 -4.49 -17.34 12.48
N LEU A 57 -4.10 -18.12 11.47
CA LEU A 57 -4.60 -19.49 11.26
C LEU A 57 -3.71 -20.56 11.92
N ASP A 58 -2.46 -20.22 12.25
CA ASP A 58 -1.47 -21.16 12.77
C ASP A 58 -1.52 -21.33 14.31
N ASP A 59 -2.40 -20.59 15.00
CA ASP A 59 -2.58 -20.67 16.46
C ASP A 59 -3.66 -21.68 16.91
N ASP A 60 -4.14 -22.57 16.02
CA ASP A 60 -4.93 -23.75 16.42
C ASP A 60 -4.01 -24.99 16.62
N PRO A 61 -3.59 -25.32 17.85
CA PRO A 61 -2.77 -26.50 18.14
C PRO A 61 -3.48 -27.84 17.83
N ASN A 62 -4.74 -27.84 17.41
CA ASN A 62 -5.50 -29.03 16.99
C ASN A 62 -5.60 -29.21 15.46
N ALA A 63 -5.16 -28.24 14.63
CA ALA A 63 -5.22 -28.36 13.17
C ALA A 63 -4.21 -29.37 12.59
N GLN A 64 -3.14 -29.71 13.34
CA GLN A 64 -2.10 -30.65 12.89
C GLN A 64 -2.42 -32.15 13.12
N ARG A 65 -3.61 -32.49 13.64
CA ARG A 65 -3.99 -33.88 13.98
C ARG A 65 -5.26 -34.38 13.29
N ARG A 66 -5.46 -34.06 12.02
CA ARG A 66 -6.48 -34.72 11.18
C ARG A 66 -5.89 -35.18 9.86
#